data_AF-A0A935QEJ3-F1
#
_entry.id   AF-A0A935QEJ3-F1
#
_cell.length_a   1.000
_cell.length_b   1.000
_cell.length_c   1.000
_cell.angle_alpha   90.00
_cell.angle_beta   90.00
_cell.angle_gamma   90.00
#
_symmetry.space_group_name_H-M   'P 1'
#
loop_
_entity.id
_entity.type
_entity.pdbx_description
1 polymer ?
#
loop_
_entity_poly.entity_id
_entity_poly.type
_entity_poly.pdbx_seq_one_letter_code
_entity_poly.pdbx_strand_id
1 'polypeptide(L)'
;MSARPLPVRPEPRPGEPLTSYAVRLADANGIHHGRVLPRYRHDVDVPATELGRVASLAGLDPAAASRLTMNRYPLIIRGHGPQRRHGWRLHHAVTWICPSCTPTTGRRDLLWQTALMPVCLRCGCYLVRAGTADAVRPASARVLELAGTLGELADDAVDSPSARSVLYRLRRRCQARAATITGDTAARGVTLPPIDVPAARCWGAYPSPDPTTVAALLLLTGPRTHSHTTARAARPHRGGEFTGTDHGRLEWMRTRLRHHVNQDGLRPEQVPSMLPPPMHAPAPGPGAWLSRTRAATALYLLIAHAHDDRVAPEAAMAALGVPGIPTCALIDAVHTAHGLRERDADLLITALDQLIADGLVDYQRRRDTLRAVTRLPTSARRRLTNPLVRDRTGESLALGWIWTRYTHGPMRSSPWPTTPDRDIAAFDTRLDPESKLVLAETAQQLLADADAVHATQMTWATAERRYG
;
A
#
# COMPACT_ATOMS: atom_id res chain seq x y z
N MET A 1 2.05 8.74 40.35
CA MET A 1 0.75 9.23 39.86
C MET A 1 0.41 8.47 38.58
N SER A 2 -0.55 7.55 38.60
CA SER A 2 -0.99 6.85 37.39
C SER A 2 -1.56 7.86 36.38
N ALA A 3 -0.98 7.90 35.18
CA ALA A 3 -1.50 8.74 34.11
C ALA A 3 -2.89 8.22 33.73
N ARG A 4 -3.89 9.10 33.79
CA ARG A 4 -5.25 8.77 33.35
C ARG A 4 -5.22 8.40 31.85
N PRO A 5 -5.93 7.35 31.41
CA PRO A 5 -6.00 6.99 30.01
C PRO A 5 -6.48 8.15 29.14
N LEU A 6 -5.96 8.25 27.93
CA LEU A 6 -6.40 9.24 26.96
C LEU A 6 -7.81 8.92 26.43
N PRO A 7 -8.59 9.94 26.03
CA PRO A 7 -9.95 9.76 25.51
C PRO A 7 -10.01 8.87 24.26
N VAL A 8 -9.14 9.11 23.26
CA VAL A 8 -9.09 8.33 22.02
C VAL A 8 -7.92 7.35 22.10
N ARG A 9 -8.21 6.06 21.99
CA ARG A 9 -7.22 4.97 22.13
C ARG A 9 -7.20 4.13 20.86
N PRO A 10 -6.44 4.53 19.83
CA PRO A 10 -6.33 3.73 18.62
C PRO A 10 -5.75 2.35 18.95
N GLU A 11 -6.27 1.32 18.29
CA GLU A 11 -5.71 -0.01 18.42
C GLU A 11 -4.29 -0.08 17.80
N PRO A 12 -3.35 -0.75 18.49
CA PRO A 12 -2.06 -1.13 17.93
C PRO A 12 -2.22 -1.92 16.64
N ARG A 13 -1.51 -1.52 15.58
CA ARG A 13 -1.46 -2.32 14.35
C ARG A 13 -0.50 -3.51 14.54
N PRO A 14 -0.74 -4.66 13.89
CA PRO A 14 0.21 -5.76 13.89
C PRO A 14 1.60 -5.30 13.42
N GLY A 15 2.63 -5.63 14.19
CA GLY A 15 4.02 -5.26 13.91
C GLY A 15 4.36 -3.78 14.12
N GLU A 16 3.45 -2.96 14.64
CA GLU A 16 3.69 -1.52 14.79
C GLU A 16 4.78 -1.21 15.83
N PRO A 17 5.75 -0.33 15.51
CA PRO A 17 6.71 0.15 16.50
C PRO A 17 6.10 1.11 17.51
N LEU A 18 6.59 1.09 18.75
CA LEU A 18 6.16 1.95 19.86
C LEU A 18 6.21 3.43 19.51
N THR A 19 7.26 3.88 18.83
CA THR A 19 7.44 5.25 18.35
C THR A 19 6.33 5.65 17.37
N SER A 20 5.99 4.77 16.43
CA SER A 20 4.88 4.97 15.47
C SER A 20 3.53 5.00 16.18
N TYR A 21 3.31 4.08 17.13
CA TYR A 21 2.09 4.03 17.92
C TYR A 21 1.91 5.28 18.79
N ALA A 22 2.99 5.75 19.43
CA ALA A 22 2.97 6.95 20.25
C ALA A 22 2.60 8.21 19.46
N VAL A 23 3.07 8.33 18.21
CA VAL A 23 2.65 9.41 17.30
C VAL A 23 1.16 9.33 17.01
N ARG A 24 0.65 8.15 16.60
CA ARG A 24 -0.79 7.98 16.34
C ARG A 24 -1.67 8.25 17.56
N LEU A 25 -1.23 7.80 18.73
CA LEU A 25 -1.93 8.05 19.99
C LEU A 25 -1.97 9.55 20.31
N ALA A 26 -0.87 10.26 20.07
CA ALA A 26 -0.79 11.69 20.27
C ALA A 26 -1.67 12.47 19.28
N ASP A 27 -1.57 12.15 17.98
CA ASP A 27 -2.34 12.76 16.90
C ASP A 27 -3.86 12.58 17.11
N ALA A 28 -4.28 11.37 17.50
CA ALA A 28 -5.69 11.05 17.77
C ALA A 28 -6.29 11.85 18.94
N ASN A 29 -5.45 12.42 19.81
CA ASN A 29 -5.86 13.22 20.97
C ASN A 29 -5.45 14.70 20.83
N GLY A 30 -4.92 15.13 19.68
CA GLY A 30 -4.50 16.51 19.45
C GLY A 30 -3.37 16.99 20.37
N ILE A 31 -2.55 16.08 20.89
CA ILE A 31 -1.43 16.41 21.80
C ILE A 31 -0.09 16.20 21.11
N HIS A 32 0.94 16.87 21.63
CA HIS A 32 2.29 16.69 21.15
C HIS A 32 2.87 15.30 21.54
N HIS A 33 3.45 14.56 20.60
CA HIS A 33 3.96 13.19 20.82
C HIS A 33 4.93 13.05 22.00
N GLY A 34 5.73 14.10 22.29
CA GLY A 34 6.63 14.14 23.44
C GLY A 34 5.95 14.01 24.80
N ARG A 35 4.62 14.20 24.86
CA ARG A 35 3.79 13.96 26.06
C ARG A 35 3.45 12.48 26.26
N VAL A 36 3.55 11.67 25.20
CA VAL A 36 3.32 10.22 25.20
C VAL A 36 4.65 9.48 25.35
N LEU A 37 5.62 9.77 24.49
CA LEU A 37 6.93 9.12 24.46
C LEU A 37 8.03 10.16 24.19
N PRO A 38 9.17 10.14 24.92
CA PRO A 38 10.27 11.06 24.66
C PRO A 38 10.82 10.95 23.23
N ARG A 39 11.17 12.10 22.62
CA ARG A 39 11.63 12.22 21.23
C ARG A 39 12.84 11.36 20.87
N TYR A 40 13.74 11.16 21.83
CA TYR A 40 14.98 10.40 21.63
C TYR A 40 14.79 8.88 21.78
N ARG A 41 13.57 8.42 22.06
CA ARG A 41 13.32 7.01 22.35
C ARG A 41 13.29 6.20 21.05
N HIS A 42 13.92 5.04 21.09
CA HIS A 42 13.87 4.03 20.03
C HIS A 42 13.00 2.85 20.49
N ASP A 43 12.59 2.00 19.55
CA ASP A 43 11.72 0.85 19.86
C ASP A 43 12.44 -0.33 20.52
N VAL A 44 13.64 -0.15 21.06
CA VAL A 44 14.44 -1.17 21.75
C VAL A 44 14.85 -0.65 23.12
N ASP A 45 14.99 -1.55 24.10
CA ASP A 45 15.45 -1.20 25.46
C ASP A 45 14.65 -0.06 26.10
N VAL A 46 13.35 0.00 25.78
CA VAL A 46 12.45 1.00 26.36
C VAL A 46 12.37 0.75 27.87
N PRO A 47 12.66 1.75 28.72
CA PRO A 47 12.55 1.59 30.16
C PRO A 47 11.14 1.18 30.57
N ALA A 48 11.01 0.25 31.53
CA ALA A 48 9.72 -0.28 31.96
C ALA A 48 8.76 0.83 32.44
N THR A 49 9.28 1.87 33.07
CA THR A 49 8.50 3.04 33.52
C THR A 49 7.89 3.81 32.35
N GLU A 50 8.62 3.97 31.25
CA GLU A 50 8.13 4.67 30.07
C GLU A 50 7.17 3.82 29.26
N LEU A 51 7.47 2.53 29.10
CA LEU A 51 6.56 1.59 28.47
C LEU A 51 5.24 1.50 29.24
N GLY A 52 5.31 1.45 30.57
CA GLY A 52 4.15 1.47 31.47
C GLY A 52 3.37 2.78 31.38
N ARG A 53 4.03 3.91 31.18
CA ARG A 53 3.37 5.20 30.91
C ARG A 53 2.60 5.17 29.60
N VAL A 54 3.21 4.70 28.50
CA VAL A 54 2.51 4.58 27.22
C VAL A 54 1.33 3.60 27.36
N ALA A 55 1.52 2.46 28.02
CA ALA A 55 0.47 1.49 28.28
C ALA A 55 -0.71 2.11 29.05
N SER A 56 -0.42 2.88 30.10
CA SER A 56 -1.45 3.56 30.91
C SER A 56 -2.21 4.62 30.10
N LEU A 57 -1.50 5.46 29.33
CA LEU A 57 -2.12 6.46 28.45
C LEU A 57 -2.99 5.82 27.36
N ALA A 58 -2.53 4.68 26.83
CA ALA A 58 -3.18 3.96 25.75
C ALA A 58 -4.27 2.99 26.20
N GLY A 59 -4.40 2.72 27.51
CA GLY A 59 -5.26 1.67 28.04
C GLY A 59 -4.85 0.26 27.60
N LEU A 60 -3.56 0.02 27.37
CA LEU A 60 -3.04 -1.28 26.94
C LEU A 60 -2.59 -2.10 28.13
N ASP A 61 -2.75 -3.42 28.04
CA ASP A 61 -2.08 -4.33 28.96
C ASP A 61 -0.54 -4.33 28.75
N PRO A 62 0.26 -4.73 29.75
CA PRO A 62 1.72 -4.73 29.64
C PRO A 62 2.28 -5.60 28.51
N ALA A 63 1.61 -6.70 28.16
CA ALA A 63 2.04 -7.59 27.09
C ALA A 63 1.80 -6.96 25.72
N ALA A 64 0.67 -6.28 25.52
CA ALA A 64 0.34 -5.50 24.33
C ALA A 64 1.32 -4.35 24.11
N ALA A 65 1.65 -3.62 25.18
CA ALA A 65 2.69 -2.58 25.10
C ALA A 65 4.06 -3.17 24.74
N SER A 66 4.43 -4.31 25.33
CA SER A 66 5.71 -4.98 25.05
C SER A 66 5.82 -5.44 23.59
N ARG A 67 4.70 -5.85 22.97
CA ARG A 67 4.65 -6.25 21.55
C ARG A 67 4.98 -5.12 20.57
N LEU A 68 4.89 -3.85 20.99
CA LEU A 68 5.28 -2.67 20.22
C LEU A 68 6.79 -2.41 20.20
N THR A 69 7.59 -3.22 20.90
CA THR A 69 9.03 -3.02 21.01
C THR A 69 9.80 -4.18 20.39
N MET A 70 11.01 -3.90 19.91
CA MET A 70 12.00 -4.91 19.51
C MET A 70 12.42 -5.83 20.66
N ASN A 71 12.07 -5.50 21.92
CA ASN A 71 12.39 -6.35 23.07
C ASN A 71 11.59 -7.65 23.09
N ARG A 72 10.49 -7.74 22.33
CA ARG A 72 9.80 -9.02 22.10
C ARG A 72 10.70 -10.05 21.40
N TYR A 73 11.63 -9.59 20.56
CA TYR A 73 12.44 -10.48 19.73
C TYR A 73 13.73 -10.92 20.46
N PRO A 74 14.18 -12.18 20.25
CA PRO A 74 15.41 -12.68 20.84
C PRO A 74 16.65 -11.93 20.35
N LEU A 75 17.76 -12.07 21.08
CA LEU A 75 19.02 -11.37 20.79
C LEU A 75 19.58 -11.66 19.38
N ILE A 76 19.29 -12.83 18.80
CA ILE A 76 19.68 -13.14 17.42
C ILE A 76 19.04 -12.18 16.40
N ILE A 77 17.86 -11.64 16.71
CA ILE A 77 17.17 -10.65 15.88
C ILE A 77 17.56 -9.24 16.33
N ARG A 78 17.33 -8.88 17.60
CA ARG A 78 17.51 -7.50 18.08
C ARG A 78 18.97 -7.08 18.31
N GLY A 79 19.91 -8.02 18.38
CA GLY A 79 21.34 -7.78 18.61
C GLY A 79 21.76 -7.81 20.08
N HIS A 80 23.08 -7.98 20.28
CA HIS A 80 23.74 -8.15 21.57
C HIS A 80 24.49 -6.89 22.03
N GLY A 81 24.63 -6.74 23.35
CA GLY A 81 25.37 -5.66 24.00
C GLY A 81 24.73 -4.27 23.84
N PRO A 82 25.37 -3.22 24.39
CA PRO A 82 24.84 -1.85 24.37
C PRO A 82 24.59 -1.32 22.95
N GLN A 83 25.43 -1.74 22.00
CA GLN A 83 25.34 -1.30 20.61
C GLN A 83 24.49 -2.22 19.73
N ARG A 84 23.93 -3.31 20.29
CA ARG A 84 23.02 -4.22 19.57
C ARG A 84 23.62 -4.80 18.28
N ARG A 85 24.88 -5.25 18.38
CA ARG A 85 25.65 -5.84 17.27
C ARG A 85 25.33 -7.32 17.08
N HIS A 86 25.73 -7.85 15.94
CA HIS A 86 25.74 -9.27 15.58
C HIS A 86 24.36 -9.95 15.45
N GLY A 87 23.26 -9.21 15.59
CA GLY A 87 21.90 -9.67 15.25
C GLY A 87 21.48 -9.30 13.83
N TRP A 88 20.19 -9.44 13.55
CA TRP A 88 19.57 -9.02 12.29
C TRP A 88 19.18 -7.54 12.25
N ARG A 89 19.16 -6.87 13.40
CA ARG A 89 18.86 -5.45 13.50
C ARG A 89 19.89 -4.62 12.71
N LEU A 90 19.37 -3.63 11.99
CA LEU A 90 20.17 -2.65 11.26
C LEU A 90 20.90 -1.72 12.24
N HIS A 91 21.93 -1.02 11.74
CA HIS A 91 22.57 0.03 12.51
C HIS A 91 21.53 1.10 12.92
N HIS A 92 21.62 1.67 14.12
CA HIS A 92 20.62 2.60 14.66
C HIS A 92 20.41 3.87 13.81
N ALA A 93 21.44 4.30 13.07
CA ALA A 93 21.34 5.42 12.12
C ALA A 93 20.64 5.05 10.80
N VAL A 94 20.33 3.76 10.57
CA VAL A 94 19.65 3.28 9.37
C VAL A 94 18.18 3.11 9.72
N THR A 95 17.34 3.89 9.06
CA THR A 95 15.89 3.76 9.15
C THR A 95 15.35 3.39 7.79
N TRP A 96 14.73 2.22 7.68
CA TRP A 96 13.99 1.85 6.48
C TRP A 96 12.54 2.33 6.55
N ILE A 97 12.04 2.76 5.41
CA ILE A 97 10.66 3.14 5.19
C ILE A 97 10.12 2.46 3.95
N CYS A 98 8.81 2.25 3.94
CA CYS A 98 8.15 1.89 2.70
C CYS A 98 7.90 3.17 1.90
N PRO A 99 8.47 3.33 0.70
CA PRO A 99 8.28 4.54 -0.11
C PRO A 99 6.82 4.73 -0.54
N SER A 100 6.01 3.67 -0.51
CA SER A 100 4.57 3.71 -0.80
C SER A 100 3.72 3.90 0.46
N CYS A 101 3.89 3.07 1.49
CA CYS A 101 3.01 3.06 2.67
C CYS A 101 3.36 4.10 3.73
N THR A 102 4.65 4.46 3.89
CA THR A 102 5.06 5.33 4.99
C THR A 102 4.68 6.80 4.75
N PRO A 103 4.97 7.42 3.58
CA PRO A 103 4.55 8.80 3.31
C PRO A 103 3.04 9.00 3.39
N THR A 104 2.30 7.90 3.22
CA THR A 104 0.87 7.94 3.00
C THR A 104 0.07 7.60 4.27
N THR A 105 0.44 6.55 4.99
CA THR A 105 -0.31 6.09 6.18
C THR A 105 0.42 6.31 7.49
N GLY A 106 1.62 6.89 7.43
CA GLY A 106 2.57 6.91 8.54
C GLY A 106 3.05 5.50 8.93
N ARG A 107 2.66 4.44 8.19
CA ARG A 107 2.92 3.06 8.60
C ARG A 107 4.42 2.81 8.70
N ARG A 108 4.77 2.22 9.83
CA ARG A 108 6.05 1.60 10.13
C ARG A 108 5.81 0.16 10.57
N ASP A 109 6.87 -0.62 10.61
CA ASP A 109 6.85 -2.00 11.07
C ASP A 109 8.15 -2.27 11.86
N LEU A 110 8.07 -3.04 12.94
CA LEU A 110 9.20 -3.38 13.79
C LEU A 110 10.26 -4.16 13.01
N LEU A 111 9.83 -5.10 12.16
CA LEU A 111 10.77 -5.91 11.40
C LEU A 111 11.51 -5.11 10.33
N TRP A 112 11.01 -3.93 9.92
CA TRP A 112 11.75 -3.02 9.02
C TRP A 112 13.02 -2.44 9.67
N GLN A 113 13.18 -2.58 11.00
CA GLN A 113 14.43 -2.28 11.69
C GLN A 113 15.46 -3.40 11.56
N THR A 114 15.15 -4.45 10.81
CA THR A 114 15.99 -5.63 10.63
C THR A 114 16.19 -5.95 9.16
N ALA A 115 17.31 -6.57 8.83
CA ALA A 115 17.58 -7.09 7.49
C ALA A 115 16.75 -8.34 7.13
N LEU A 116 15.86 -8.82 8.02
CA LEU A 116 14.94 -9.91 7.67
C LEU A 116 13.78 -9.43 6.79
N MET A 117 13.51 -8.13 6.79
CA MET A 117 12.36 -7.55 6.09
C MET A 117 12.79 -6.39 5.18
N PRO A 118 13.46 -6.67 4.05
CA PRO A 118 13.86 -5.64 3.07
C PRO A 118 12.71 -5.09 2.22
N VAL A 119 11.50 -5.62 2.40
CA VAL A 119 10.31 -5.29 1.62
C VAL A 119 9.14 -4.97 2.56
N CYS A 120 8.18 -4.22 2.04
CA CYS A 120 6.90 -4.06 2.69
C CYS A 120 5.93 -5.10 2.14
N LEU A 121 5.57 -6.10 2.96
CA LEU A 121 4.62 -7.17 2.59
C LEU A 121 3.22 -6.66 2.25
N ARG A 122 2.88 -5.42 2.63
CA ARG A 122 1.58 -4.81 2.28
C ARG A 122 1.52 -4.32 0.83
N CYS A 123 2.48 -3.51 0.39
CA CYS A 123 2.52 -2.99 -0.99
C CYS A 123 3.22 -3.95 -1.96
N GLY A 124 4.05 -4.86 -1.46
CA GLY A 124 4.93 -5.71 -2.25
C GLY A 124 6.14 -4.97 -2.81
N CYS A 125 6.61 -3.90 -2.16
CA CYS A 125 7.66 -3.01 -2.66
C CYS A 125 8.90 -3.03 -1.76
N TYR A 126 10.08 -2.85 -2.35
CA TYR A 126 11.32 -2.69 -1.58
C TYR A 126 11.22 -1.49 -0.65
N LEU A 127 11.77 -1.65 0.55
CA LEU A 127 11.97 -0.52 1.44
C LEU A 127 13.09 0.37 0.88
N VAL A 128 13.14 1.60 1.38
CA VAL A 128 14.18 2.58 1.06
C VAL A 128 14.69 3.21 2.35
N ARG A 129 15.84 3.85 2.32
CA ARG A 129 16.35 4.57 3.48
C ARG A 129 15.54 5.85 3.68
N ALA A 130 15.21 6.17 4.92
CA ALA A 130 14.55 7.43 5.22
C ALA A 130 15.45 8.59 4.80
N GLY A 131 14.88 9.56 4.06
CA GLY A 131 15.61 10.72 3.56
C GLY A 131 16.24 10.56 2.18
N THR A 132 16.17 9.38 1.55
CA THR A 132 16.58 9.21 0.15
C THR A 132 15.39 9.40 -0.81
N ALA A 133 15.64 10.03 -1.95
CA ALA A 133 14.65 10.20 -3.01
C ALA A 133 14.61 8.95 -3.90
N ASP A 134 14.13 7.83 -3.35
CA ASP A 134 14.07 6.57 -4.08
C ASP A 134 12.66 6.30 -4.62
N ALA A 135 12.60 5.97 -5.91
CA ALA A 135 11.36 5.56 -6.56
C ALA A 135 10.82 4.25 -5.96
N VAL A 136 9.49 4.10 -5.94
CA VAL A 136 8.85 2.85 -5.52
C VAL A 136 9.25 1.73 -6.48
N ARG A 137 9.95 0.72 -5.96
CA ARG A 137 10.37 -0.46 -6.74
C ARG A 137 9.64 -1.71 -6.26
N PRO A 138 8.87 -2.42 -7.12
CA PRO A 138 8.25 -3.67 -6.75
C PRO A 138 9.30 -4.75 -6.45
N ALA A 139 9.01 -5.57 -5.45
CA ALA A 139 9.75 -6.79 -5.20
C ALA A 139 9.12 -7.95 -5.97
N SER A 140 9.94 -8.91 -6.40
CA SER A 140 9.44 -10.11 -7.06
C SER A 140 8.68 -11.00 -6.08
N ALA A 141 7.76 -11.82 -6.59
CA ALA A 141 6.98 -12.76 -5.78
C ALA A 141 7.86 -13.63 -4.86
N ARG A 142 9.00 -14.08 -5.38
CA ARG A 142 9.98 -14.88 -4.63
C ARG A 142 10.59 -14.13 -3.44
N VAL A 143 10.84 -12.83 -3.56
CA VAL A 143 11.33 -12.01 -2.44
C VAL A 143 10.23 -11.82 -1.40
N LEU A 144 8.98 -11.62 -1.85
CA LEU A 144 7.83 -11.46 -0.96
C LEU A 144 7.55 -12.74 -0.16
N GLU A 145 7.59 -13.90 -0.83
CA GLU A 145 7.44 -15.21 -0.19
C GLU A 145 8.54 -15.42 0.86
N LEU A 146 9.81 -15.23 0.48
CA LEU A 146 10.93 -15.36 1.40
C LEU A 146 10.81 -14.41 2.60
N ALA A 147 10.45 -13.16 2.38
CA ALA A 147 10.26 -12.19 3.44
C ALA A 147 9.08 -12.57 4.36
N GLY A 148 8.00 -13.13 3.81
CA GLY A 148 6.89 -13.70 4.57
C GLY A 148 7.34 -14.84 5.49
N THR A 149 8.03 -15.85 4.93
CA THR A 149 8.60 -16.96 5.72
C THR A 149 9.56 -16.48 6.81
N LEU A 150 10.38 -15.47 6.51
CA LEU A 150 11.31 -14.91 7.50
C LEU A 150 10.59 -14.11 8.59
N GLY A 151 9.46 -13.46 8.28
CA GLY A 151 8.59 -12.82 9.25
C GLY A 151 7.97 -13.81 10.22
N GLU A 152 7.41 -14.90 9.71
CA GLU A 152 6.88 -16.00 10.52
C GLU A 152 7.98 -16.62 11.39
N LEU A 153 9.15 -16.91 10.81
CA LEU A 153 10.28 -17.46 11.55
C LEU A 153 10.81 -16.50 12.64
N ALA A 154 10.72 -15.18 12.42
CA ALA A 154 11.08 -14.18 13.41
C ALA A 154 10.11 -14.18 14.61
N ASP A 155 8.81 -14.35 14.34
CA ASP A 155 7.80 -14.47 15.38
C ASP A 155 7.92 -15.80 16.13
N ASP A 156 8.11 -16.93 15.43
CA ASP A 156 8.37 -18.24 16.04
C ASP A 156 9.62 -18.23 16.93
N ALA A 157 10.65 -17.48 16.54
CA ALA A 157 11.90 -17.37 17.30
C ALA A 157 11.71 -16.74 18.69
N VAL A 158 10.57 -16.10 18.97
CA VAL A 158 10.23 -15.65 20.32
C VAL A 158 10.20 -16.83 21.28
N ASP A 159 9.62 -17.97 20.88
CA ASP A 159 9.42 -19.13 21.75
C ASP A 159 10.25 -20.35 21.33
N SER A 160 10.73 -20.41 20.09
CA SER A 160 11.36 -21.60 19.50
C SER A 160 12.89 -21.48 19.37
N PRO A 161 13.68 -22.30 20.10
CA PRO A 161 15.14 -22.37 19.92
C PRO A 161 15.59 -22.84 18.53
N SER A 162 14.79 -23.67 17.86
CA SER A 162 15.10 -24.16 16.52
C SER A 162 14.98 -23.03 15.49
N ALA A 163 13.94 -22.19 15.58
CA ALA A 163 13.79 -21.00 14.74
C ALA A 163 14.95 -20.02 14.92
N ARG A 164 15.37 -19.77 16.18
CA ARG A 164 16.58 -18.97 16.49
C ARG A 164 17.83 -19.53 15.82
N SER A 165 18.00 -20.85 15.84
CA SER A 165 19.14 -21.54 15.22
C SER A 165 19.14 -21.41 13.69
N VAL A 166 17.98 -21.48 13.05
CA VAL A 166 17.83 -21.26 11.60
C VAL A 166 18.22 -19.83 11.24
N LEU A 167 17.69 -18.83 11.96
CA LEU A 167 18.02 -17.42 11.74
C LEU A 167 19.51 -17.13 11.95
N TYR A 168 20.14 -17.77 12.94
CA TYR A 168 21.58 -17.65 13.17
C TYR A 168 22.40 -18.20 11.99
N ARG A 169 22.10 -19.42 11.52
CA ARG A 169 22.78 -20.02 10.37
C ARG A 169 22.57 -19.20 9.10
N LEU A 170 21.34 -18.72 8.86
CA LEU A 170 21.04 -17.86 7.72
C LEU A 170 21.87 -16.58 7.76
N ARG A 171 21.98 -15.92 8.93
CA ARG A 171 22.78 -14.71 9.09
C ARG A 171 24.24 -14.95 8.73
N ARG A 172 24.83 -16.04 9.22
CA ARG A 172 26.22 -16.42 8.94
C ARG A 172 26.44 -16.66 7.44
N ARG A 173 25.49 -17.31 6.77
CA ARG A 173 25.54 -17.51 5.31
C ARG A 173 25.43 -16.19 4.53
N CYS A 174 24.50 -15.31 4.91
CA CYS A 174 24.39 -13.96 4.36
C CYS A 174 25.71 -13.19 4.51
N GLN A 175 26.30 -13.20 5.71
CA GLN A 175 27.58 -12.52 5.99
C GLN A 175 28.72 -13.06 5.12
N ALA A 176 28.88 -14.39 5.04
CA ALA A 176 29.91 -15.00 4.21
C ALA A 176 29.72 -14.69 2.71
N ARG A 177 28.46 -14.69 2.25
CA ARG A 177 28.14 -14.33 0.87
C ARG A 177 28.39 -12.86 0.58
N ALA A 178 28.05 -11.97 1.51
CA ALA A 178 28.26 -10.53 1.38
C ALA A 178 29.75 -10.17 1.26
N ALA A 179 30.63 -10.90 1.96
CA ALA A 179 32.07 -10.74 1.86
C ALA A 179 32.65 -11.16 0.49
N THR A 180 31.98 -12.05 -0.24
CA THR A 180 32.48 -12.67 -1.48
C THR A 180 31.67 -12.30 -2.72
N ILE A 181 30.66 -11.43 -2.60
CA ILE A 181 29.78 -11.07 -3.71
C ILE A 181 30.52 -10.18 -4.73
N THR A 182 30.27 -10.44 -6.01
CA THR A 182 30.78 -9.70 -7.16
C THR A 182 29.60 -9.10 -7.95
N GLY A 183 29.84 -8.06 -8.75
CA GLY A 183 28.79 -7.41 -9.55
C GLY A 183 28.17 -8.32 -10.61
N ASP A 184 28.96 -9.25 -11.17
CA ASP A 184 28.54 -10.24 -12.16
C ASP A 184 27.91 -11.50 -11.55
N THR A 185 26.95 -11.35 -10.63
CA THR A 185 26.20 -12.50 -10.13
C THR A 185 25.14 -12.96 -11.13
N ALA A 186 25.58 -13.43 -12.30
CA ALA A 186 24.81 -14.33 -13.15
C ALA A 186 24.74 -15.72 -12.48
N ALA A 187 24.00 -15.81 -11.38
CA ALA A 187 23.84 -17.07 -10.64
C ALA A 187 22.52 -17.75 -11.03
N ARG A 188 22.62 -18.71 -11.96
CA ARG A 188 21.68 -19.84 -12.20
C ARG A 188 20.18 -19.51 -12.06
N GLY A 189 19.59 -18.91 -13.08
CA GLY A 189 18.14 -18.91 -13.29
C GLY A 189 17.28 -18.15 -12.26
N VAL A 190 17.88 -17.33 -11.40
CA VAL A 190 17.16 -16.47 -10.46
C VAL A 190 17.42 -15.00 -10.82
N THR A 191 16.37 -14.27 -11.20
CA THR A 191 16.44 -12.81 -11.38
C THR A 191 16.72 -12.16 -10.03
N LEU A 192 17.95 -11.67 -9.83
CA LEU A 192 18.37 -11.03 -8.60
C LEU A 192 18.02 -9.53 -8.59
N PRO A 193 17.67 -8.97 -7.42
CA PRO A 193 17.65 -7.53 -7.24
C PRO A 193 19.04 -6.92 -7.48
N PRO A 194 19.14 -5.64 -7.87
CA PRO A 194 20.40 -4.90 -7.89
C PRO A 194 21.15 -5.01 -6.56
N ILE A 195 22.47 -5.20 -6.67
CA ILE A 195 23.38 -5.37 -5.55
C ILE A 195 24.36 -4.20 -5.54
N ASP A 196 24.39 -3.46 -4.44
CA ASP A 196 25.46 -2.54 -4.11
C ASP A 196 26.57 -3.34 -3.41
N VAL A 197 27.62 -3.69 -4.16
CA VAL A 197 28.73 -4.52 -3.67
C VAL A 197 29.47 -3.85 -2.50
N PRO A 198 29.83 -2.54 -2.55
CA PRO A 198 30.34 -1.83 -1.38
C PRO A 198 29.43 -1.97 -0.14
N ALA A 199 28.12 -1.70 -0.27
CA ALA A 199 27.19 -1.82 0.84
C ALA A 199 27.06 -3.26 1.37
N ALA A 200 27.11 -4.25 0.48
CA ALA A 200 27.17 -5.66 0.85
C ALA A 200 28.41 -5.97 1.69
N ARG A 201 29.59 -5.50 1.28
CA ARG A 201 30.86 -5.75 1.97
C ARG A 201 30.94 -5.09 3.35
N CYS A 202 30.11 -4.09 3.63
CA CYS A 202 29.95 -3.54 4.98
C CYS A 202 29.22 -4.49 5.95
N TRP A 203 28.73 -5.65 5.50
CA TRP A 203 28.07 -6.64 6.35
C TRP A 203 29.06 -7.24 7.36
N GLY A 204 29.02 -6.71 8.59
CA GLY A 204 29.86 -7.12 9.71
C GLY A 204 29.05 -7.18 11.01
N ALA A 205 29.32 -6.24 11.91
CA ALA A 205 28.58 -6.08 13.15
C ALA A 205 27.08 -5.81 12.91
N TYR A 206 26.75 -5.15 11.79
CA TYR A 206 25.38 -4.91 11.32
C TYR A 206 25.22 -5.44 9.90
N PRO A 207 24.00 -5.84 9.50
CA PRO A 207 23.68 -6.10 8.10
C PRO A 207 23.86 -4.86 7.20
N SER A 208 23.87 -5.07 5.88
CA SER A 208 23.91 -4.00 4.88
C SER A 208 22.74 -3.01 5.08
N PRO A 209 22.96 -1.69 4.91
CA PRO A 209 21.91 -0.68 4.99
C PRO A 209 21.04 -0.60 3.74
N ASP A 210 21.40 -1.29 2.65
CA ASP A 210 20.66 -1.28 1.39
C ASP A 210 19.64 -2.45 1.32
N PRO A 211 18.32 -2.17 1.27
CA PRO A 211 17.28 -3.20 1.22
C PRO A 211 17.41 -4.15 0.03
N THR A 212 17.78 -3.66 -1.15
CA THR A 212 17.86 -4.50 -2.35
C THR A 212 19.03 -5.48 -2.32
N THR A 213 20.17 -5.03 -1.83
CA THR A 213 21.35 -5.85 -1.55
C THR A 213 21.02 -6.92 -0.51
N VAL A 214 20.32 -6.55 0.57
CA VAL A 214 19.88 -7.50 1.59
C VAL A 214 18.96 -8.57 0.98
N ALA A 215 17.97 -8.17 0.17
CA ALA A 215 17.06 -9.11 -0.49
C ALA A 215 17.80 -10.07 -1.43
N ALA A 216 18.78 -9.58 -2.20
CA ALA A 216 19.61 -10.42 -3.06
C ALA A 216 20.43 -11.44 -2.24
N LEU A 217 21.05 -11.01 -1.14
CA LEU A 217 21.79 -11.90 -0.23
C LEU A 217 20.89 -12.96 0.40
N LEU A 218 19.68 -12.59 0.82
CA LEU A 218 18.68 -13.52 1.34
C LEU A 218 18.26 -14.55 0.28
N LEU A 219 18.02 -14.15 -0.97
CA LEU A 219 17.69 -15.09 -2.05
C LEU A 219 18.85 -16.06 -2.35
N LEU A 220 20.08 -15.56 -2.34
CA LEU A 220 21.28 -16.35 -2.62
C LEU A 220 21.62 -17.35 -1.49
N THR A 221 21.18 -17.08 -0.26
CA THR A 221 21.59 -17.85 0.94
C THR A 221 20.42 -18.52 1.65
N GLY A 222 19.19 -18.17 1.29
CA GLY A 222 17.97 -18.80 1.77
C GLY A 222 17.98 -20.32 1.50
N PRO A 223 17.16 -21.09 2.22
CA PRO A 223 17.03 -22.51 1.93
C PRO A 223 16.66 -22.70 0.45
N ARG A 224 17.42 -23.55 -0.26
CA ARG A 224 16.89 -24.17 -1.48
C ARG A 224 15.63 -24.91 -1.03
N THR A 225 14.50 -24.61 -1.62
CA THR A 225 13.23 -25.30 -1.38
C THR A 225 13.47 -26.81 -1.47
N HIS A 226 13.62 -27.45 -0.31
CA HIS A 226 13.65 -28.89 -0.16
C HIS A 226 12.43 -29.25 0.67
N SER A 227 11.58 -30.04 0.03
CA SER A 227 10.45 -30.74 0.61
C SER A 227 10.85 -31.33 1.96
N HIS A 228 10.26 -30.81 3.04
CA HIS A 228 10.28 -31.47 4.34
C HIS A 228 8.91 -32.09 4.58
N THR A 229 8.80 -33.35 4.16
CA THR A 229 7.83 -34.30 4.68
C THR A 229 8.26 -34.68 6.10
N THR A 230 7.48 -34.32 7.11
CA THR A 230 6.94 -35.25 8.13
C THR A 230 6.04 -34.49 9.09
N ALA A 231 4.90 -35.10 9.36
CA ALA A 231 3.75 -34.56 10.04
C ALA A 231 3.97 -34.30 11.54
N ARG A 232 3.56 -33.12 12.00
CA ARG A 232 2.76 -33.02 13.23
C ARG A 232 1.82 -31.82 13.11
N ALA A 233 0.58 -32.08 13.47
CA ALA A 233 -0.61 -31.38 13.01
C ALA A 233 -0.78 -29.94 13.52
N ALA A 234 -1.53 -29.19 12.69
CA ALA A 234 -2.32 -27.99 12.99
C ALA A 234 -1.64 -26.62 12.96
N ARG A 235 -1.39 -26.09 11.76
CA ARG A 235 -2.32 -25.17 11.05
C ARG A 235 -1.73 -24.77 9.69
N PRO A 236 -2.37 -25.08 8.55
CA PRO A 236 -1.81 -24.77 7.24
C PRO A 236 -2.19 -23.35 6.81
N HIS A 237 -1.21 -22.45 6.73
CA HIS A 237 -1.25 -21.31 5.80
C HIS A 237 -0.51 -21.73 4.52
N ARG A 238 -1.23 -22.38 3.59
CA ARG A 238 -0.80 -22.53 2.19
C ARG A 238 -1.18 -21.26 1.43
N GLY A 239 -0.24 -20.35 1.25
CA GLY A 239 -0.44 -19.09 0.53
C GLY A 239 -0.03 -19.08 -0.95
N GLY A 240 0.29 -20.23 -1.56
CA GLY A 240 0.90 -20.30 -2.88
C GLY A 240 0.03 -20.84 -4.03
N GLU A 241 -0.89 -21.77 -3.76
CA GLU A 241 -1.68 -22.43 -4.81
C GLU A 241 -3.17 -22.11 -4.62
N PHE A 242 -3.85 -21.73 -5.70
CA PHE A 242 -5.30 -21.54 -5.70
C PHE A 242 -6.00 -22.89 -5.54
N THR A 243 -6.95 -22.97 -4.63
CA THR A 243 -7.71 -24.20 -4.38
C THR A 243 -8.87 -24.34 -5.38
N GLY A 244 -9.48 -25.52 -5.45
CA GLY A 244 -10.73 -25.69 -6.21
C GLY A 244 -11.85 -24.76 -5.73
N THR A 245 -11.87 -24.41 -4.44
CA THR A 245 -12.78 -23.39 -3.89
C THR A 245 -12.49 -22.00 -4.41
N ASP A 246 -11.22 -21.61 -4.59
CA ASP A 246 -10.87 -20.33 -5.19
C ASP A 246 -11.26 -20.25 -6.68
N HIS A 247 -11.14 -21.36 -7.41
CA HIS A 247 -11.65 -21.45 -8.79
C HIS A 247 -13.17 -21.30 -8.83
N GLY A 248 -13.89 -22.00 -7.94
CA GLY A 248 -15.34 -21.88 -7.82
C GLY A 248 -15.81 -20.45 -7.51
N ARG A 249 -15.09 -19.72 -6.65
CA ARG A 249 -15.37 -18.29 -6.38
C ARG A 249 -15.19 -17.42 -7.61
N LEU A 250 -14.13 -17.66 -8.39
CA LEU A 250 -13.89 -16.91 -9.62
C LEU A 250 -14.99 -17.16 -10.66
N GLU A 251 -15.41 -18.41 -10.85
CA GLU A 251 -16.49 -18.75 -11.79
C GLU A 251 -17.84 -18.18 -11.35
N TRP A 252 -18.13 -18.21 -10.05
CA TRP A 252 -19.31 -17.55 -9.50
C TRP A 252 -19.27 -16.03 -9.75
N MET A 253 -18.13 -15.38 -9.51
CA MET A 253 -17.96 -13.93 -9.75
C MET A 253 -18.16 -13.59 -11.23
N ARG A 254 -17.60 -14.39 -12.15
CA ARG A 254 -17.80 -14.24 -13.60
C ARG A 254 -19.26 -14.37 -13.99
N THR A 255 -19.97 -15.35 -13.43
CA THR A 255 -21.40 -15.56 -13.68
C THR A 255 -22.22 -14.34 -13.23
N ARG A 256 -21.93 -13.82 -12.03
CA ARG A 256 -22.58 -12.60 -11.51
C ARG A 256 -22.28 -11.37 -12.38
N LEU A 257 -21.04 -11.20 -12.84
CA LEU A 257 -20.68 -10.08 -13.72
C LEU A 257 -21.37 -10.17 -15.07
N ARG A 258 -21.45 -11.35 -15.70
CA ARG A 258 -22.23 -11.55 -16.93
C ARG A 258 -23.69 -11.17 -16.77
N HIS A 259 -24.28 -11.47 -15.61
CA HIS A 259 -25.65 -11.04 -15.30
C HIS A 259 -25.77 -9.50 -15.33
N HIS A 260 -24.91 -8.78 -14.61
CA HIS A 260 -24.94 -7.30 -14.57
C HIS A 260 -24.52 -6.64 -15.89
N VAL A 261 -23.66 -7.30 -16.68
CA VAL A 261 -23.34 -6.87 -18.05
C VAL A 261 -24.58 -6.86 -18.94
N ASN A 262 -25.41 -7.89 -18.83
CA ASN A 262 -26.62 -8.06 -19.64
C ASN A 262 -27.83 -7.29 -19.12
N GLN A 263 -27.99 -7.20 -17.79
CA GLN A 263 -29.16 -6.58 -17.16
C GLN A 263 -28.96 -5.07 -16.92
N ASP A 264 -27.83 -4.69 -16.33
CA ASP A 264 -27.61 -3.31 -15.86
C ASP A 264 -26.74 -2.50 -16.83
N GLY A 265 -26.21 -3.13 -17.89
CA GLY A 265 -25.31 -2.46 -18.83
C GLY A 265 -23.93 -2.19 -18.23
N LEU A 266 -23.44 -3.05 -17.34
CA LEU A 266 -22.10 -2.96 -16.76
C LEU A 266 -21.03 -2.95 -17.88
N ARG A 267 -20.09 -2.02 -17.77
CA ARG A 267 -19.05 -1.73 -18.78
C ARG A 267 -17.71 -1.44 -18.09
N PRO A 268 -16.56 -1.82 -18.68
CA PRO A 268 -15.25 -1.57 -18.07
C PRO A 268 -14.95 -0.09 -17.78
N GLU A 269 -15.49 0.82 -18.58
CA GLU A 269 -15.35 2.29 -18.46
C GLU A 269 -15.89 2.83 -17.12
N GLN A 270 -16.81 2.08 -16.51
CA GLN A 270 -17.45 2.42 -15.24
C GLN A 270 -16.59 2.03 -14.03
N VAL A 271 -15.42 1.42 -14.27
CA VAL A 271 -14.49 1.14 -13.18
C VAL A 271 -13.64 2.39 -12.89
N PRO A 272 -13.65 2.90 -11.64
CA PRO A 272 -12.79 3.99 -11.23
C PRO A 272 -11.31 3.58 -11.21
N SER A 273 -10.40 4.56 -11.28
CA SER A 273 -8.96 4.29 -11.15
C SER A 273 -8.59 3.58 -9.84
N MET A 274 -9.36 3.81 -8.77
CA MET A 274 -9.25 3.10 -7.50
C MET A 274 -10.64 2.79 -6.97
N LEU A 275 -10.84 1.57 -6.48
CA LEU A 275 -12.13 1.22 -5.87
C LEU A 275 -12.41 2.10 -4.63
N PRO A 276 -13.61 2.70 -4.55
CA PRO A 276 -13.99 3.54 -3.43
C PRO A 276 -14.04 2.70 -2.14
N PRO A 277 -13.91 3.35 -0.97
CA PRO A 277 -14.15 2.66 0.28
C PRO A 277 -15.62 2.22 0.35
N PRO A 278 -15.94 1.16 1.11
CA PRO A 278 -17.33 0.86 1.45
C PRO A 278 -18.01 2.12 2.00
N MET A 279 -19.29 2.29 1.70
CA MET A 279 -20.09 3.41 2.18
C MET A 279 -19.91 3.61 3.70
N HIS A 280 -19.68 4.86 4.12
CA HIS A 280 -19.34 5.29 5.51
C HIS A 280 -17.92 4.99 6.03
N ALA A 281 -17.06 4.30 5.28
CA ALA A 281 -15.66 4.17 5.68
C ALA A 281 -14.86 5.46 5.34
N PRO A 282 -13.89 5.86 6.19
CA PRO A 282 -13.07 7.03 5.92
C PRO A 282 -12.34 6.90 4.59
N ALA A 283 -12.07 8.06 3.96
CA ALA A 283 -11.32 8.11 2.71
C ALA A 283 -10.05 7.24 2.80
N PRO A 284 -9.76 6.41 1.78
CA PRO A 284 -8.65 5.47 1.84
C PRO A 284 -7.37 6.19 2.23
N GLY A 285 -6.81 5.84 3.39
CA GLY A 285 -5.50 6.32 3.78
C GLY A 285 -4.51 6.00 2.65
N PRO A 286 -3.57 6.88 2.30
CA PRO A 286 -2.95 6.81 0.97
C PRO A 286 -2.04 5.60 0.70
N GLY A 287 -2.01 4.57 1.55
CA GLY A 287 -1.40 3.25 1.30
C GLY A 287 -2.41 2.16 0.90
N ALA A 288 -3.70 2.48 0.84
CA ALA A 288 -4.74 1.64 0.26
C ALA A 288 -4.89 1.85 -1.26
N TRP A 289 -4.31 2.93 -1.79
CA TRP A 289 -4.42 3.32 -3.20
C TRP A 289 -3.95 2.19 -4.13
N LEU A 290 -2.74 1.64 -3.90
CA LEU A 290 -2.17 0.60 -4.77
C LEU A 290 -2.98 -0.70 -4.72
N SER A 291 -3.39 -1.14 -3.53
CA SER A 291 -4.24 -2.35 -3.40
C SER A 291 -5.60 -2.16 -4.06
N ARG A 292 -6.19 -0.96 -3.96
CA ARG A 292 -7.50 -0.65 -4.56
C ARG A 292 -7.43 -0.38 -6.04
N THR A 293 -6.30 0.15 -6.52
CA THR A 293 -6.01 0.27 -7.94
C THR A 293 -5.86 -1.11 -8.55
N ARG A 294 -5.12 -2.01 -7.88
CA ARG A 294 -4.98 -3.41 -8.34
C ARG A 294 -6.32 -4.16 -8.33
N ALA A 295 -7.14 -3.94 -7.31
CA ALA A 295 -8.49 -4.48 -7.27
C ALA A 295 -9.38 -3.87 -8.37
N ALA A 296 -9.27 -2.58 -8.66
CA ALA A 296 -9.94 -1.95 -9.80
C ALA A 296 -9.49 -2.56 -11.13
N THR A 297 -8.18 -2.79 -11.32
CA THR A 297 -7.65 -3.49 -12.49
C THR A 297 -8.22 -4.90 -12.61
N ALA A 298 -8.27 -5.66 -11.51
CA ALA A 298 -8.86 -6.99 -11.50
C ALA A 298 -10.36 -6.95 -11.85
N LEU A 299 -11.12 -5.99 -11.30
CA LEU A 299 -12.53 -5.81 -11.62
C LEU A 299 -12.73 -5.44 -13.09
N TYR A 300 -11.95 -4.49 -13.61
CA TYR A 300 -11.96 -4.10 -15.02
C TYR A 300 -11.72 -5.31 -15.92
N LEU A 301 -10.69 -6.10 -15.63
CA LEU A 301 -10.40 -7.32 -16.37
C LEU A 301 -11.60 -8.27 -16.31
N LEU A 302 -12.16 -8.56 -15.13
CA LEU A 302 -13.31 -9.46 -15.02
C LEU A 302 -14.52 -8.98 -15.82
N ILE A 303 -14.81 -7.67 -15.84
CA ILE A 303 -15.90 -7.09 -16.63
C ILE A 303 -15.61 -7.22 -18.12
N ALA A 304 -14.38 -6.91 -18.57
CA ALA A 304 -13.98 -7.09 -19.97
C ALA A 304 -14.11 -8.55 -20.40
N HIS A 305 -13.66 -9.51 -19.59
CA HIS A 305 -13.84 -10.94 -19.88
C HIS A 305 -15.32 -11.36 -19.89
N ALA A 306 -16.20 -10.68 -19.15
CA ALA A 306 -17.64 -10.93 -19.19
C ALA A 306 -18.30 -10.40 -20.49
N HIS A 307 -17.62 -9.49 -21.20
CA HIS A 307 -17.92 -9.05 -22.58
C HIS A 307 -17.21 -9.89 -23.66
N ASP A 308 -16.55 -10.98 -23.26
CA ASP A 308 -15.67 -11.79 -24.12
C ASP A 308 -14.44 -11.03 -24.68
N ASP A 309 -14.12 -9.86 -24.10
CA ASP A 309 -12.92 -9.10 -24.43
C ASP A 309 -11.70 -9.62 -23.68
N ARG A 310 -10.63 -9.93 -24.41
CA ARG A 310 -9.33 -10.30 -23.84
C ARG A 310 -8.42 -9.08 -23.71
N VAL A 311 -8.48 -8.44 -22.56
CA VAL A 311 -7.65 -7.28 -22.24
C VAL A 311 -6.41 -7.72 -21.43
N ALA A 312 -5.23 -7.26 -21.84
CA ALA A 312 -4.01 -7.46 -21.07
C ALA A 312 -4.01 -6.56 -19.81
N PRO A 313 -3.41 -7.00 -18.68
CA PRO A 313 -3.34 -6.19 -17.46
C PRO A 313 -2.78 -4.78 -17.67
N GLU A 314 -1.76 -4.64 -18.51
CA GLU A 314 -1.14 -3.35 -18.85
C GLU A 314 -2.12 -2.41 -19.57
N ALA A 315 -2.93 -2.96 -20.48
CA ALA A 315 -3.95 -2.21 -21.19
C ALA A 315 -5.08 -1.78 -20.25
N ALA A 316 -5.51 -2.66 -19.33
CA ALA A 316 -6.47 -2.31 -18.29
C ALA A 316 -5.95 -1.21 -17.37
N MET A 317 -4.69 -1.27 -16.94
CA MET A 317 -4.06 -0.21 -16.14
C MET A 317 -3.94 1.12 -16.90
N ALA A 318 -3.66 1.08 -18.21
CA ALA A 318 -3.65 2.26 -19.06
C ALA A 318 -5.05 2.88 -19.19
N ALA A 319 -6.10 2.06 -19.41
CA ALA A 319 -7.49 2.52 -19.48
C ALA A 319 -7.97 3.16 -18.16
N LEU A 320 -7.53 2.62 -17.03
CA LEU A 320 -7.76 3.19 -15.70
C LEU A 320 -6.91 4.43 -15.40
N GLY A 321 -6.07 4.89 -16.34
CA GLY A 321 -5.23 6.07 -16.20
C GLY A 321 -4.05 5.90 -15.24
N VAL A 322 -3.68 4.67 -14.91
CA VAL A 322 -2.67 4.34 -13.90
C VAL A 322 -1.54 3.46 -14.48
N PRO A 323 -0.87 3.92 -15.56
CA PRO A 323 0.15 3.10 -16.22
C PRO A 323 1.37 2.85 -15.33
N GLY A 324 2.02 1.72 -15.57
CA GLY A 324 3.27 1.32 -14.90
C GLY A 324 3.08 0.89 -13.45
N ILE A 325 1.87 0.52 -13.04
CA ILE A 325 1.64 -0.17 -11.78
C ILE A 325 2.04 -1.65 -11.96
N PRO A 326 2.81 -2.23 -11.02
CA PRO A 326 3.14 -3.65 -11.08
C PRO A 326 1.92 -4.51 -10.78
N THR A 327 1.80 -5.61 -11.52
CA THR A 327 0.80 -6.65 -11.29
C THR A 327 0.91 -7.24 -9.87
N CYS A 328 -0.06 -8.05 -9.50
CA CYS A 328 -0.06 -8.80 -8.25
C CYS A 328 -0.79 -10.12 -8.44
N ALA A 329 -0.67 -11.01 -7.45
CA ALA A 329 -1.32 -12.32 -7.47
C ALA A 329 -2.82 -12.27 -7.80
N LEU A 330 -3.55 -11.23 -7.38
CA LEU A 330 -4.96 -11.05 -7.74
C LEU A 330 -5.15 -10.79 -9.25
N ILE A 331 -4.41 -9.84 -9.81
CA ILE A 331 -4.49 -9.50 -11.24
C ILE A 331 -4.08 -10.70 -12.08
N ASP A 332 -2.95 -11.33 -11.72
CA ASP A 332 -2.41 -12.46 -12.46
C ASP A 332 -3.39 -13.63 -12.44
N ALA A 333 -3.97 -13.96 -11.28
CA ALA A 333 -4.91 -15.07 -11.14
C ALA A 333 -6.26 -14.83 -11.84
N VAL A 334 -6.76 -13.60 -11.83
CA VAL A 334 -7.96 -13.23 -12.60
C VAL A 334 -7.69 -13.31 -14.10
N HIS A 335 -6.58 -12.73 -14.56
CA HIS A 335 -6.21 -12.69 -15.98
C HIS A 335 -5.98 -14.09 -16.55
N THR A 336 -5.32 -14.95 -15.79
CA THR A 336 -4.98 -16.33 -16.20
C THR A 336 -6.02 -17.36 -15.76
N ALA A 337 -7.16 -16.94 -15.21
CA ALA A 337 -8.26 -17.81 -14.75
C ALA A 337 -7.90 -18.84 -13.66
N HIS A 338 -6.90 -18.58 -12.81
CA HIS A 338 -6.44 -19.52 -11.77
C HIS A 338 -7.25 -19.47 -10.47
N GLY A 339 -8.06 -18.43 -10.23
CA GLY A 339 -8.96 -18.39 -9.07
C GLY A 339 -9.02 -17.03 -8.37
N LEU A 340 -9.89 -16.95 -7.37
CA LEU A 340 -10.14 -15.75 -6.59
C LEU A 340 -10.19 -16.10 -5.09
N ARG A 341 -9.28 -15.51 -4.31
CA ARG A 341 -9.24 -15.70 -2.86
C ARG A 341 -10.44 -15.04 -2.21
N GLU A 342 -10.91 -15.59 -1.09
CA GLU A 342 -12.08 -15.10 -0.35
C GLU A 342 -12.03 -13.59 -0.07
N ARG A 343 -10.94 -13.09 0.50
CA ARG A 343 -10.79 -11.65 0.80
C ARG A 343 -10.84 -10.75 -0.44
N ASP A 344 -10.29 -11.23 -1.56
CA ASP A 344 -10.31 -10.49 -2.81
C ASP A 344 -11.72 -10.53 -3.43
N ALA A 345 -12.42 -11.66 -3.32
CA ALA A 345 -13.82 -11.78 -3.72
C ALA A 345 -14.72 -10.79 -2.96
N ASP A 346 -14.61 -10.75 -1.63
CA ASP A 346 -15.42 -9.84 -0.79
C ASP A 346 -15.21 -8.37 -1.19
N LEU A 347 -13.94 -7.99 -1.45
CA LEU A 347 -13.60 -6.65 -1.90
C LEU A 347 -14.21 -6.31 -3.26
N LEU A 348 -14.13 -7.23 -4.22
CA LEU A 348 -14.65 -7.02 -5.57
C LEU A 348 -16.17 -7.02 -5.61
N ILE A 349 -16.83 -7.88 -4.82
CA ILE A 349 -18.30 -7.94 -4.69
C ILE A 349 -18.81 -6.63 -4.09
N THR A 350 -18.21 -6.19 -2.97
CA THR A 350 -18.61 -4.93 -2.32
C THR A 350 -18.45 -3.75 -3.26
N ALA A 351 -17.37 -3.72 -4.04
CA ALA A 351 -17.14 -2.65 -5.00
C ALA A 351 -18.12 -2.69 -6.17
N LEU A 352 -18.43 -3.87 -6.70
CA LEU A 352 -19.42 -4.05 -7.76
C LEU A 352 -20.80 -3.55 -7.30
N ASP A 353 -21.23 -3.95 -6.10
CA ASP A 353 -22.52 -3.52 -5.54
C ASP A 353 -22.58 -2.01 -5.35
N GLN A 354 -21.47 -1.37 -4.96
CA GLN A 354 -21.39 0.09 -4.89
C GLN A 354 -21.49 0.74 -6.27
N LEU A 355 -20.80 0.22 -7.30
CA LEU A 355 -20.88 0.78 -8.65
C LEU A 355 -22.31 0.74 -9.21
N ILE A 356 -23.02 -0.36 -8.95
CA ILE A 356 -24.43 -0.51 -9.33
C ILE A 356 -25.30 0.49 -8.56
N ALA A 357 -25.12 0.59 -7.24
CA ALA A 357 -25.87 1.53 -6.40
C ALA A 357 -25.63 3.00 -6.78
N ASP A 358 -24.42 3.33 -7.24
CA ASP A 358 -24.04 4.66 -7.72
C ASP A 358 -24.55 4.97 -9.14
N GLY A 359 -25.25 4.01 -9.79
CA GLY A 359 -25.83 4.18 -11.12
C GLY A 359 -24.83 4.02 -12.26
N LEU A 360 -23.78 3.22 -12.08
CA LEU A 360 -22.82 2.85 -13.13
C LEU A 360 -22.21 4.07 -13.85
N VAL A 361 -21.71 5.00 -13.04
CA VAL A 361 -20.98 6.19 -13.50
C VAL A 361 -19.85 5.84 -14.46
N ASP A 362 -19.77 6.53 -15.60
CA ASP A 362 -18.63 6.44 -16.52
C ASP A 362 -17.41 7.21 -15.99
N TYR A 363 -16.51 6.48 -15.31
CA TYR A 363 -15.30 7.05 -14.74
C TYR A 363 -14.22 7.34 -15.76
N GLN A 364 -14.18 6.62 -16.90
CA GLN A 364 -13.26 6.93 -17.99
C GLN A 364 -13.54 8.32 -18.53
N ARG A 365 -14.80 8.60 -18.84
CA ARG A 365 -15.24 9.90 -19.32
C ARG A 365 -14.96 11.01 -18.32
N ARG A 366 -15.23 10.79 -17.02
CA ARG A 366 -14.87 11.76 -15.97
C ARG A 366 -13.37 12.08 -15.96
N ARG A 367 -12.50 11.06 -16.12
CA ARG A 367 -11.06 11.27 -16.20
C ARG A 367 -10.69 12.11 -17.41
N ASP A 368 -11.23 11.79 -18.57
CA ASP A 368 -10.89 12.47 -19.82
C ASP A 368 -11.34 13.94 -19.80
N THR A 369 -12.56 14.21 -19.32
CA THR A 369 -13.06 15.57 -19.12
C THR A 369 -12.19 16.36 -18.13
N LEU A 370 -11.95 15.81 -16.93
CA LEU A 370 -11.22 16.53 -15.90
C LEU A 370 -9.73 16.68 -16.20
N ARG A 371 -9.14 15.78 -17.01
CA ARG A 371 -7.74 15.88 -17.45
C ARG A 371 -7.50 17.10 -18.34
N ALA A 372 -8.50 17.53 -19.10
CA ALA A 372 -8.43 18.74 -19.93
C ALA A 372 -8.52 20.04 -19.12
N VAL A 373 -9.00 19.99 -17.88
CA VAL A 373 -9.20 21.17 -17.02
C VAL A 373 -7.89 21.55 -16.34
N THR A 374 -7.22 22.58 -16.86
CA THR A 374 -5.96 23.08 -16.29
C THR A 374 -6.13 24.23 -15.30
N ARG A 375 -7.35 24.77 -15.20
CA ARG A 375 -7.69 26.01 -14.48
C ARG A 375 -9.13 25.94 -13.98
N LEU A 376 -9.38 26.47 -12.78
CA LEU A 376 -10.74 26.66 -12.27
C LEU A 376 -11.49 27.69 -13.14
N PRO A 377 -12.78 27.47 -13.41
CA PRO A 377 -13.64 28.46 -14.05
C PRO A 377 -13.65 29.79 -13.27
N THR A 378 -13.77 30.90 -14.00
CA THR A 378 -13.80 32.25 -13.41
C THR A 378 -14.92 32.42 -12.37
N SER A 379 -16.07 31.77 -12.60
CA SER A 379 -17.20 31.74 -11.66
C SER A 379 -16.82 31.07 -10.33
N ALA A 380 -16.14 29.92 -10.38
CA ALA A 380 -15.65 29.20 -9.20
C ALA A 380 -14.62 30.06 -8.43
N ARG A 381 -13.64 30.67 -9.13
CA ARG A 381 -12.64 31.53 -8.50
C ARG A 381 -13.22 32.73 -7.77
N ARG A 382 -14.31 33.32 -8.30
CA ARG A 382 -15.00 34.44 -7.64
C ARG A 382 -15.73 34.02 -6.36
N ARG A 383 -16.25 32.79 -6.33
CA ARG A 383 -16.97 32.22 -5.17
C ARG A 383 -16.03 31.68 -4.10
N LEU A 384 -14.83 31.23 -4.49
CA LEU A 384 -13.79 30.76 -3.56
C LEU A 384 -13.10 31.95 -2.89
N THR A 385 -13.63 32.37 -1.74
CA THR A 385 -13.05 33.46 -0.94
C THR A 385 -11.86 33.00 -0.08
N ASN A 386 -11.75 31.68 0.14
CA ASN A 386 -10.73 31.05 0.99
C ASN A 386 -9.30 31.38 0.48
N PRO A 387 -8.43 31.94 1.35
CA PRO A 387 -7.05 32.28 1.00
C PRO A 387 -6.23 31.11 0.43
N LEU A 388 -6.58 29.87 0.80
CA LEU A 388 -5.88 28.66 0.40
C LEU A 388 -5.98 28.33 -1.09
N VAL A 389 -6.88 28.98 -1.83
CA VAL A 389 -7.11 28.74 -3.27
C VAL A 389 -6.77 29.98 -4.13
N ARG A 390 -6.18 31.02 -3.53
CA ARG A 390 -5.94 32.31 -4.23
C ARG A 390 -4.72 32.32 -5.14
N ASP A 391 -3.71 31.51 -4.86
CA ASP A 391 -2.51 31.43 -5.69
C ASP A 391 -2.54 30.19 -6.62
N ARG A 392 -1.56 30.11 -7.52
CA ARG A 392 -1.47 29.00 -8.48
C ARG A 392 -1.31 27.63 -7.80
N THR A 393 -0.66 27.60 -6.63
CA THR A 393 -0.45 26.35 -5.88
C THR A 393 -1.77 25.88 -5.27
N GLY A 394 -2.53 26.79 -4.67
CA GLY A 394 -3.88 26.55 -4.15
C GLY A 394 -4.86 26.13 -5.22
N GLU A 395 -4.83 26.76 -6.40
CA GLU A 395 -5.65 26.36 -7.55
C GLU A 395 -5.31 24.93 -8.02
N SER A 396 -4.03 24.57 -8.05
CA SER A 396 -3.60 23.20 -8.40
C SER A 396 -4.08 22.17 -7.36
N LEU A 397 -4.03 22.52 -6.07
CA LEU A 397 -4.57 21.68 -4.99
C LEU A 397 -6.10 21.52 -5.08
N ALA A 398 -6.81 22.58 -5.44
CA ALA A 398 -8.26 22.54 -5.64
C ALA A 398 -8.66 21.65 -6.83
N LEU A 399 -7.95 21.75 -7.96
CA LEU A 399 -8.18 20.86 -9.10
C LEU A 399 -7.79 19.40 -8.77
N GLY A 400 -6.70 19.19 -8.01
CA GLY A 400 -6.36 17.86 -7.48
C GLY A 400 -7.41 17.30 -6.51
N TRP A 401 -8.02 18.16 -5.70
CA TRP A 401 -9.14 17.80 -4.81
C TRP A 401 -10.37 17.36 -5.60
N ILE A 402 -10.68 18.03 -6.73
CA ILE A 402 -11.75 17.65 -7.67
C ILE A 402 -11.41 16.30 -8.32
N TRP A 403 -10.20 16.18 -8.88
CA TRP A 403 -9.73 14.95 -9.52
C TRP A 403 -9.90 13.72 -8.62
N THR A 404 -9.35 13.77 -7.41
CA THR A 404 -9.34 12.62 -6.48
C THR A 404 -10.74 12.18 -6.04
N ARG A 405 -11.70 13.10 -5.97
CA ARG A 405 -13.09 12.79 -5.55
C ARG A 405 -13.96 12.27 -6.69
N TYR A 406 -13.87 12.90 -7.85
CA TYR A 406 -14.82 12.63 -8.94
C TYR A 406 -14.34 11.52 -9.87
N THR A 407 -13.02 11.26 -9.92
CA THR A 407 -12.45 10.15 -10.71
C THR A 407 -12.05 8.94 -9.87
N HIS A 408 -11.97 9.11 -8.54
CA HIS A 408 -11.29 8.19 -7.61
C HIS A 408 -9.86 7.83 -8.08
N GLY A 409 -9.18 8.74 -8.78
CA GLY A 409 -7.80 8.58 -9.22
C GLY A 409 -6.79 9.15 -8.24
N PRO A 410 -5.62 8.49 -8.05
CA PRO A 410 -4.52 9.08 -7.27
C PRO A 410 -3.98 10.33 -7.98
N MET A 411 -3.29 11.21 -7.26
CA MET A 411 -2.66 12.38 -7.90
C MET A 411 -1.64 12.00 -8.97
N ARG A 412 -0.98 10.84 -8.84
CA ARG A 412 -0.06 10.31 -9.85
C ARG A 412 -0.72 10.07 -11.22
N SER A 413 -2.03 9.83 -11.28
CA SER A 413 -2.77 9.70 -12.56
C SER A 413 -3.39 11.02 -13.04
N SER A 414 -3.29 12.09 -12.25
CA SER A 414 -3.82 13.40 -12.56
C SER A 414 -2.88 14.20 -13.49
N PRO A 415 -3.32 15.35 -14.03
CA PRO A 415 -2.46 16.32 -14.70
C PRO A 415 -1.31 16.87 -13.84
N TRP A 416 -1.36 16.70 -12.51
CA TRP A 416 -0.35 17.21 -11.56
C TRP A 416 0.32 16.06 -10.79
N PRO A 417 1.07 15.17 -11.47
CA PRO A 417 1.64 13.97 -10.85
C PRO A 417 2.70 14.26 -9.79
N THR A 418 3.25 15.48 -9.76
CA THR A 418 4.22 15.93 -8.76
C THR A 418 3.57 16.36 -7.43
N THR A 419 2.25 16.55 -7.41
CA THR A 419 1.51 16.88 -6.19
C THR A 419 1.25 15.60 -5.39
N PRO A 420 1.77 15.47 -4.16
CA PRO A 420 1.54 14.30 -3.32
C PRO A 420 0.08 14.18 -2.86
N ASP A 421 -0.47 12.96 -2.78
CA ASP A 421 -1.83 12.72 -2.24
C ASP A 421 -1.99 13.22 -0.80
N ARG A 422 -0.90 13.24 -0.01
CA ARG A 422 -0.91 13.80 1.36
C ARG A 422 -1.19 15.30 1.40
N ASP A 423 -0.82 16.03 0.36
CA ASP A 423 -1.01 17.48 0.29
C ASP A 423 -2.49 17.78 -0.06
N ILE A 424 -3.12 16.93 -0.88
CA ILE A 424 -4.58 16.96 -1.11
C ILE A 424 -5.36 16.61 0.15
N ALA A 425 -4.90 15.62 0.92
CA ALA A 425 -5.53 15.26 2.19
C ALA A 425 -5.42 16.40 3.22
N ALA A 426 -4.23 17.04 3.33
CA ALA A 426 -4.03 18.21 4.20
C ALA A 426 -4.82 19.44 3.72
N PHE A 427 -4.97 19.61 2.40
CA PHE A 427 -5.81 20.63 1.81
C PHE A 427 -7.30 20.40 2.15
N ASP A 428 -7.80 19.17 2.01
CA ASP A 428 -9.17 18.83 2.38
C ASP A 428 -9.49 19.07 3.85
N THR A 429 -8.57 18.75 4.77
CA THR A 429 -8.83 18.98 6.21
C THR A 429 -8.83 20.47 6.58
N ARG A 430 -8.19 21.31 5.77
CA ARG A 430 -8.10 22.76 5.98
C ARG A 430 -9.17 23.56 5.24
N LEU A 431 -9.85 22.97 4.25
CA LEU A 431 -10.95 23.62 3.55
C LEU A 431 -12.19 23.69 4.45
N ASP A 432 -12.81 24.88 4.49
CA ASP A 432 -14.13 25.06 5.07
C ASP A 432 -15.22 24.35 4.24
N PRO A 433 -16.34 23.95 4.85
CA PRO A 433 -17.45 23.27 4.18
C PRO A 433 -17.99 24.02 2.95
N GLU A 434 -18.06 25.35 3.01
CA GLU A 434 -18.57 26.20 1.94
C GLU A 434 -17.67 26.13 0.70
N SER A 435 -16.35 26.19 0.90
CA SER A 435 -15.37 26.04 -0.18
C SER A 435 -15.41 24.62 -0.77
N LYS A 436 -15.63 23.59 0.05
CA LYS A 436 -15.83 22.22 -0.45
C LYS A 436 -17.08 22.11 -1.32
N LEU A 437 -18.18 22.75 -0.92
CA LEU A 437 -19.40 22.80 -1.69
C LEU A 437 -19.18 23.49 -3.05
N VAL A 438 -18.51 24.65 -3.06
CA VAL A 438 -18.19 25.36 -4.30
C VAL A 438 -17.35 24.49 -5.24
N LEU A 439 -16.34 23.79 -4.73
CA LEU A 439 -15.53 22.86 -5.53
C LEU A 439 -16.34 21.67 -6.05
N ALA A 440 -17.26 21.14 -5.24
CA ALA A 440 -18.15 20.04 -5.63
C ALA A 440 -19.12 20.46 -6.75
N GLU A 441 -19.77 21.60 -6.62
CA GLU A 441 -20.63 22.18 -7.65
C GLU A 441 -19.85 22.48 -8.94
N THR A 442 -18.64 23.04 -8.79
CA THR A 442 -17.76 23.30 -9.94
C THR A 442 -17.42 22.01 -10.69
N ALA A 443 -17.09 20.94 -9.96
CA ALA A 443 -16.80 19.65 -10.56
C ALA A 443 -18.02 19.06 -11.29
N GLN A 444 -19.20 19.14 -10.68
CA GLN A 444 -20.45 18.68 -11.32
C GLN A 444 -20.75 19.48 -12.59
N GLN A 445 -20.59 20.81 -12.56
CA GLN A 445 -20.80 21.66 -13.74
C GLN A 445 -19.81 21.31 -14.85
N LEU A 446 -18.52 21.13 -14.54
CA LEU A 446 -17.50 20.75 -15.52
C LEU A 446 -17.83 19.42 -16.21
N LEU A 447 -18.37 18.46 -15.46
CA LEU A 447 -18.81 17.18 -16.00
C LEU A 447 -20.09 17.33 -16.84
N ALA A 448 -21.09 18.05 -16.34
CA ALA A 448 -22.36 18.29 -17.04
C ALA A 448 -22.18 19.08 -18.35
N ASP A 449 -21.29 20.07 -18.38
CA ASP A 449 -20.99 20.85 -19.60
C ASP A 449 -20.37 19.96 -20.68
N ALA A 450 -19.52 19.01 -20.30
CA ALA A 450 -18.99 18.02 -21.23
C ALA A 450 -20.08 17.06 -21.77
N ASP A 451 -21.11 16.77 -20.97
CA ASP A 451 -22.30 15.99 -21.39
C ASP A 451 -23.10 16.74 -22.44
N ALA A 452 -23.35 18.04 -22.22
CA ALA A 452 -24.07 18.87 -23.16
C ALA A 452 -23.33 19.03 -24.50
N VAL A 453 -22.01 19.24 -24.48
CA VAL A 453 -21.18 19.34 -25.70
C VAL A 453 -21.18 18.03 -26.49
N HIS A 454 -21.07 16.89 -25.81
CA HIS A 454 -21.06 15.58 -26.47
C HIS A 454 -22.43 15.19 -27.04
N ALA A 455 -23.51 15.47 -26.30
CA ALA A 455 -24.88 15.27 -26.79
C ALA A 455 -25.16 16.09 -28.05
N THR A 456 -24.68 17.35 -28.06
CA THR A 456 -24.76 18.24 -29.22
C THR A 456 -24.00 17.67 -30.41
N GLN A 457 -22.73 17.26 -30.24
CA GLN A 457 -21.93 16.65 -31.32
C GLN A 457 -22.55 15.38 -31.90
N MET A 458 -23.13 14.51 -31.06
CA MET A 458 -23.86 13.33 -31.55
C MET A 458 -25.10 13.70 -32.37
N THR A 459 -25.83 14.75 -31.97
CA THR A 459 -27.01 15.22 -32.73
C THR A 459 -26.64 15.73 -34.12
N TRP A 460 -25.53 16.48 -34.24
CA TRP A 460 -25.00 16.95 -35.53
C TRP A 460 -24.54 15.78 -36.42
N ALA A 461 -23.84 14.80 -35.85
CA ALA A 461 -23.40 13.61 -36.61
C ALA A 461 -24.57 12.74 -37.12
N THR A 462 -25.69 12.69 -36.39
CA THR A 462 -26.92 12.04 -36.88
C THR A 462 -27.68 12.86 -37.91
N ALA A 463 -27.58 14.20 -37.88
CA ALA A 463 -28.19 15.08 -38.87
C ALA A 463 -27.43 15.03 -40.22
N GLU A 464 -26.10 14.92 -40.19
CA GLU A 464 -25.28 14.77 -41.40
C GLU A 464 -25.45 13.40 -42.08
N ARG A 465 -25.81 12.33 -41.34
CA ARG A 465 -26.08 11.00 -41.94
C ARG A 465 -27.45 10.87 -42.61
N ARG A 466 -28.32 11.88 -42.58
CA ARG A 466 -29.66 11.85 -43.22
C ARG A 466 -29.77 12.63 -44.53
N TYR A 467 -28.67 13.20 -45.03
CA TYR A 467 -28.60 13.73 -46.39
C TYR A 467 -27.56 12.94 -47.19
N GLY A 468 -28.00 11.80 -47.72
CA GLY A 468 -27.27 10.94 -48.64
C GLY A 468 -28.26 10.14 -49.48
#